data_AF-A0A813KQU9-F1
#
_entry.id   AF-A0A813KQU9-F1
#
_cell.length_a   1.000
_cell.length_b   1.000
_cell.length_c   1.000
_cell.angle_alpha   90.00
_cell.angle_beta   90.00
_cell.angle_gamma   90.00
#
_symmetry.space_group_name_H-M   'P 1'
#
loop_
_entity.id
_entity.type
_entity.pdbx_description
1 polymer ?
#
loop_
_entity_poly.entity_id
_entity_poly.type
_entity_poly.pdbx_seq_one_letter_code
_entity_poly.pdbx_strand_id
1 'polypeptide(L)'
;MGLTVIIDASPNSVPPDLLSSRRQKVITVDNMPDALIISEFPDLLESMEAIQLRRVVLAVVRGVPATAVSLIADVQSASNPEQMEVVVYKFVKEELYIAIQECTDVVRHQPKMQEIFDQFRGSSEVDYDILGTCGVEPQSPDKILRVVNQEGKAVLVPATPAMKIVLHHGLAKVPALEDAHLSHSD
;
A
#
# COMPACT_ATOMS: atom_id res chain seq x y z
N MET A 1 -13.62 30.29 21.71
CA MET A 1 -13.86 28.87 21.43
C MET A 1 -12.90 28.46 20.32
N GLY A 2 -12.02 27.50 20.57
CA GLY A 2 -11.04 27.03 19.59
C GLY A 2 -11.49 25.70 19.00
N LEU A 3 -11.33 25.55 17.68
CA LEU A 3 -11.50 24.28 16.99
C LEU A 3 -10.13 23.57 17.01
N THR A 4 -10.03 22.42 17.67
CA THR A 4 -8.83 21.58 17.57
C THR A 4 -9.02 20.65 16.39
N VAL A 5 -8.25 20.86 15.33
CA VAL A 5 -8.21 19.97 14.17
C VAL A 5 -7.03 19.02 14.36
N ILE A 6 -7.32 17.73 14.47
CA ILE A 6 -6.31 16.68 14.41
C ILE A 6 -6.40 16.12 12.99
N ILE A 7 -5.37 16.38 12.18
CA ILE A 7 -5.24 15.77 10.86
C ILE A 7 -4.32 14.57 11.05
N ASP A 8 -4.91 13.40 11.15
CA ASP A 8 -4.16 12.16 11.10
C ASP A 8 -4.32 11.56 9.70
N ALA A 9 -3.23 11.56 8.95
CA ALA A 9 -3.17 11.07 7.58
C ALA A 9 -2.66 9.62 7.50
N SER A 10 -2.44 8.96 8.64
CA SER A 10 -2.09 7.55 8.64
C SER A 10 -3.34 6.68 8.41
N PRO A 11 -3.20 5.55 7.71
CA PRO A 11 -4.32 4.63 7.56
C PRO A 11 -4.69 4.10 8.96
N ASN A 12 -5.92 4.38 9.40
CA ASN A 12 -6.58 3.80 10.58
C ASN A 12 -6.21 4.34 11.98
N SER A 13 -5.88 5.61 12.12
CA SER A 13 -5.33 6.17 13.36
C SER A 13 -6.31 6.72 14.39
N VAL A 14 -7.63 6.66 14.18
CA VAL A 14 -8.58 7.21 15.15
C VAL A 14 -9.10 6.10 16.08
N PRO A 15 -8.63 6.03 17.35
CA PRO A 15 -9.14 5.10 18.34
C PRO A 15 -10.68 5.12 18.42
N PRO A 16 -11.34 3.96 18.58
CA PRO A 16 -12.79 3.87 18.74
C PRO A 16 -13.34 4.78 19.86
N ASP A 17 -12.53 4.99 20.92
CA ASP A 17 -12.88 5.84 22.06
C ASP A 17 -13.04 7.32 21.67
N LEU A 18 -12.24 7.81 20.71
CA LEU A 18 -12.39 9.15 20.16
C LEU A 18 -13.66 9.24 19.29
N LEU A 19 -14.04 8.11 18.66
CA LEU A 19 -15.21 8.01 17.81
C LEU A 19 -16.55 8.03 18.55
N SER A 20 -16.53 7.74 19.85
CA SER A 20 -17.72 7.63 20.70
C SER A 20 -18.41 8.97 20.99
N SER A 21 -17.75 10.10 20.74
CA SER A 21 -18.33 11.43 21.00
C SER A 21 -19.07 11.96 19.77
N ARG A 22 -20.29 12.48 19.93
CA ARG A 22 -21.05 13.13 18.84
C ARG A 22 -20.45 14.48 18.35
N ARG A 23 -19.20 14.79 18.73
CA ARG A 23 -18.53 16.09 18.51
C ARG A 23 -17.46 16.05 17.42
N GLN A 24 -17.40 14.98 16.65
CA GLN A 24 -16.41 14.77 15.61
C GLN A 24 -17.06 14.54 14.25
N LYS A 25 -16.29 14.86 13.20
CA LYS A 25 -16.60 14.50 11.82
C LYS A 25 -15.40 13.72 11.29
N VAL A 26 -15.61 12.45 10.99
CA VAL A 26 -14.59 11.60 10.35
C VAL A 26 -14.66 11.85 8.85
N ILE A 27 -13.53 12.18 8.24
CA ILE A 27 -13.38 12.25 6.79
C ILE A 27 -12.49 11.08 6.40
N THR A 28 -13.06 10.11 5.69
CA THR A 28 -12.28 9.00 5.13
C THR A 28 -11.69 9.46 3.81
N VAL A 29 -10.38 9.25 3.64
CA VAL A 29 -9.69 9.46 2.37
C VAL A 29 -9.43 8.09 1.78
N ASP A 30 -10.10 7.80 0.67
CA ASP A 30 -9.89 6.57 -0.08
C ASP A 30 -8.71 6.71 -1.05
N ASN A 31 -8.16 5.57 -1.45
CA ASN A 31 -7.15 5.52 -2.49
C ASN A 31 -7.70 6.14 -3.79
N MET A 32 -6.85 6.91 -4.46
CA MET A 32 -7.22 7.52 -5.73
C MET A 32 -7.43 6.42 -6.80
N PRO A 33 -8.56 6.39 -7.53
CA PRO A 33 -8.77 5.47 -8.63
C PRO A 33 -7.63 5.52 -9.66
N ASP A 34 -7.25 4.37 -10.21
CA ASP A 34 -6.18 4.27 -11.21
C ASP A 34 -6.40 5.20 -12.40
N ALA A 35 -7.66 5.36 -12.84
CA ALA A 35 -8.01 6.28 -13.91
C ALA A 35 -7.61 7.73 -13.61
N LEU A 36 -7.71 8.16 -12.35
CA LEU A 36 -7.30 9.51 -11.94
C LEU A 36 -5.78 9.63 -11.87
N ILE A 37 -5.06 8.65 -11.31
CA ILE A 37 -3.60 8.61 -11.33
C ILE A 37 -3.07 8.67 -12.77
N ILE A 38 -3.67 7.91 -13.68
CA ILE A 38 -3.32 7.91 -15.11
C ILE A 38 -3.54 9.28 -15.74
N SER A 39 -4.64 9.95 -15.39
CA SER A 39 -4.96 11.27 -15.92
C SER A 39 -4.13 12.41 -15.32
N GLU A 40 -3.72 12.29 -14.06
CA GLU A 40 -2.94 13.33 -13.34
C GLU A 40 -1.46 13.27 -13.66
N PHE A 41 -0.92 12.08 -13.98
CA PHE A 41 0.51 11.87 -14.22
C PHE A 41 0.79 11.23 -15.60
N PRO A 42 0.31 11.80 -16.72
CA PRO A 42 0.51 11.21 -18.04
C PRO A 42 1.99 11.13 -18.43
N ASP A 43 2.77 12.18 -18.17
CA ASP A 43 4.20 12.26 -18.51
C ASP A 43 5.03 11.17 -17.82
N LEU A 44 4.68 10.85 -16.56
CA LEU A 44 5.30 9.74 -15.84
C LEU A 44 5.04 8.44 -16.58
N LEU A 45 3.78 8.15 -16.92
CA LEU A 45 3.41 6.89 -17.55
C LEU A 45 3.96 6.74 -18.96
N GLU A 46 4.03 7.83 -19.73
CA GLU A 46 4.70 7.84 -21.04
C GLU A 46 6.19 7.57 -20.90
N SER A 47 6.87 8.19 -19.94
CA SER A 47 8.28 7.93 -19.66
C SER A 47 8.51 6.47 -19.26
N MET A 48 7.61 5.90 -18.46
CA MET A 48 7.69 4.49 -18.06
C MET A 48 7.34 3.53 -19.20
N GLU A 49 6.45 3.90 -20.13
CA GLU A 49 6.14 3.12 -21.32
C GLU A 49 7.37 3.02 -22.24
N ALA A 50 8.13 4.12 -22.39
CA ALA A 50 9.35 4.15 -23.21
C ALA A 50 10.43 3.16 -22.74
N ILE A 51 10.46 2.85 -21.44
CA ILE A 51 11.37 1.85 -20.84
C ILE A 51 10.67 0.54 -20.46
N GLN A 52 9.41 0.33 -20.91
CA GLN A 52 8.61 -0.88 -20.66
C GLN A 52 8.34 -1.19 -19.17
N LEU A 53 8.46 -0.20 -18.28
CA LEU A 53 8.24 -0.35 -16.83
C LEU A 53 6.89 0.17 -16.33
N ARG A 54 6.03 0.69 -17.22
CA ARG A 54 4.73 1.27 -16.85
C ARG A 54 3.92 0.38 -15.91
N ARG A 55 3.86 -0.92 -16.18
CA ARG A 55 3.10 -1.88 -15.37
C ARG A 55 3.64 -2.02 -13.96
N VAL A 56 4.97 -2.15 -13.85
CA VAL A 56 5.65 -2.29 -12.55
C VAL A 56 5.44 -1.03 -11.71
N VAL A 57 5.60 0.14 -12.33
CA VAL A 57 5.37 1.42 -11.66
C VAL A 57 3.93 1.55 -11.19
N LEU A 58 2.95 1.32 -12.07
CA LEU A 58 1.53 1.36 -11.69
C LEU A 58 1.21 0.43 -10.53
N ALA A 59 1.80 -0.78 -10.48
CA ALA A 59 1.56 -1.72 -9.39
C ALA A 59 2.02 -1.20 -8.01
N VAL A 60 3.01 -0.31 -7.97
CA VAL A 60 3.59 0.25 -6.74
C VAL A 60 3.01 1.63 -6.38
N VAL A 61 2.71 2.48 -7.38
CA VAL A 61 2.20 3.84 -7.13
C VAL A 61 0.68 3.94 -7.05
N ARG A 62 -0.05 2.92 -7.53
CA ARG A 62 -1.53 2.90 -7.62
C ARG A 62 -2.19 3.37 -6.33
N GLY A 63 -3.19 4.23 -6.43
CA GLY A 63 -3.96 4.66 -5.26
C GLY A 63 -3.30 5.71 -4.36
N VAL A 64 -2.01 6.00 -4.51
CA VAL A 64 -1.26 6.89 -3.61
C VAL A 64 -0.53 7.97 -4.42
N PRO A 65 -1.15 9.16 -4.64
CA PRO A 65 -0.55 10.24 -5.44
C PRO A 65 0.82 10.70 -4.93
N ALA A 66 1.02 10.70 -3.61
CA ALA A 66 2.30 11.07 -3.01
C ALA A 66 3.46 10.18 -3.48
N THR A 67 3.20 8.87 -3.63
CA THR A 67 4.16 7.89 -4.13
C THR A 67 4.49 8.16 -5.60
N ALA A 68 3.50 8.53 -6.43
CA ALA A 68 3.73 8.94 -7.81
C ALA A 68 4.56 10.23 -7.91
N VAL A 69 4.24 11.24 -7.08
CA VAL A 69 4.98 12.52 -7.04
C VAL A 69 6.45 12.31 -6.65
N SER A 70 6.72 11.45 -5.67
CA SER A 70 8.10 11.11 -5.27
C SER A 70 8.88 10.51 -6.44
N LEU A 71 8.28 9.53 -7.14
CA LEU A 71 8.93 8.90 -8.29
C LEU A 71 9.16 9.88 -9.45
N ILE A 72 8.23 10.82 -9.69
CA ILE A 72 8.39 11.84 -10.74
C ILE A 72 9.65 12.68 -10.51
N ALA A 73 9.87 13.13 -9.28
CA ALA A 73 11.04 13.94 -8.94
C ALA A 73 12.34 13.19 -9.24
N ASP A 74 12.39 11.90 -8.89
CA ASP A 74 13.56 11.06 -9.14
C ASP A 74 13.77 10.78 -10.63
N VAL A 75 12.68 10.48 -11.37
CA VAL A 75 12.72 10.22 -12.82
C VAL A 75 13.16 11.48 -13.59
N GLN A 76 12.69 12.66 -13.20
CA GLN A 76 13.09 13.93 -13.83
C GLN A 76 14.58 14.25 -13.64
N SER A 77 15.23 13.67 -12.64
CA SER A 77 16.67 13.81 -12.41
C SER A 77 17.52 12.89 -13.30
N ALA A 78 16.91 11.88 -13.95
CA ALA A 78 17.60 10.97 -14.84
C ALA A 78 17.89 11.63 -16.20
N SER A 79 19.13 11.50 -16.68
CA SER A 79 19.58 12.13 -17.93
C SER A 79 19.38 11.25 -19.17
N ASN A 80 19.09 9.96 -18.98
CA ASN A 80 18.89 8.99 -20.08
C ASN A 80 18.01 7.80 -19.64
N PRO A 81 17.53 6.96 -20.58
CA PRO A 81 16.67 5.82 -20.27
C PRO A 81 17.29 4.80 -19.31
N GLU A 82 18.59 4.49 -19.43
CA GLU A 82 19.27 3.54 -18.54
C GLU A 82 19.28 4.03 -17.08
N GLN A 83 19.53 5.32 -16.87
CA GLN A 83 19.44 5.93 -15.54
C GLN A 83 18.01 5.93 -15.01
N MET A 84 17.03 6.17 -15.89
CA MET A 84 15.62 6.14 -15.53
C MET A 84 15.19 4.76 -15.05
N GLU A 85 15.60 3.70 -15.76
CA GLU A 85 15.40 2.32 -15.32
C GLU A 85 16.00 2.10 -13.93
N VAL A 86 17.27 2.46 -13.71
CA VAL A 86 17.94 2.30 -12.41
C VAL A 86 17.19 3.01 -11.28
N VAL A 87 16.71 4.23 -11.52
CA VAL A 87 15.92 5.00 -10.56
C VAL A 87 14.62 4.28 -10.22
N VAL A 88 13.85 3.88 -11.23
CA VAL A 88 12.57 3.19 -11.05
C VAL A 88 12.76 1.87 -10.30
N TYR A 89 13.79 1.11 -10.65
CA TYR A 89 14.09 -0.14 -9.97
C TYR A 89 14.49 0.06 -8.52
N LYS A 90 15.33 1.06 -8.24
CA LYS A 90 15.69 1.41 -6.86
C LYS A 90 14.46 1.76 -6.05
N PHE A 91 13.57 2.58 -6.61
CA PHE A 91 12.32 2.99 -5.99
C PHE A 91 11.42 1.78 -5.66
N VAL A 92 11.13 0.93 -6.65
CA VAL A 92 10.29 -0.27 -6.46
C VAL A 92 10.91 -1.21 -5.41
N LYS A 93 12.23 -1.39 -5.45
CA LYS A 93 12.96 -2.21 -4.49
C LYS A 93 12.86 -1.67 -3.07
N GLU A 94 12.94 -0.36 -2.90
CA GLU A 94 12.83 0.30 -1.59
C GLU A 94 11.41 0.14 -1.00
N GLU A 95 10.38 0.39 -1.80
CA GLU A 95 8.97 0.21 -1.40
C GLU A 95 8.66 -1.24 -0.97
N LEU A 96 9.12 -2.22 -1.76
CA LEU A 96 8.95 -3.64 -1.42
C LEU A 96 9.78 -4.02 -0.18
N TYR A 97 10.99 -3.49 -0.05
CA TYR A 97 11.84 -3.75 1.12
C TYR A 97 11.18 -3.26 2.40
N ILE A 98 10.65 -2.03 2.40
CA ILE A 98 9.94 -1.45 3.54
C ILE A 98 8.75 -2.34 3.92
N ALA A 99 7.90 -2.70 2.96
CA ALA A 99 6.74 -3.55 3.22
C ALA A 99 7.11 -4.94 3.78
N ILE A 100 8.20 -5.55 3.29
CA ILE A 100 8.71 -6.83 3.81
C ILE A 100 9.21 -6.67 5.25
N GLN A 101 9.93 -5.58 5.55
CA GLN A 101 10.43 -5.30 6.90
C GLN A 101 9.26 -5.12 7.87
N GLU A 102 8.24 -4.35 7.49
CA GLU A 102 7.05 -4.15 8.33
C GLU A 102 6.34 -5.48 8.63
N CYS A 103 6.13 -6.34 7.63
CA CYS A 103 5.58 -7.68 7.83
C CYS A 103 6.44 -8.51 8.79
N THR A 104 7.75 -8.51 8.57
CA THR A 104 8.70 -9.30 9.36
C THR A 104 8.70 -8.86 10.82
N ASP A 105 8.70 -7.55 11.06
CA ASP A 105 8.69 -6.99 12.39
C ASP A 105 7.36 -7.28 13.10
N VAL A 106 6.21 -7.17 12.43
CA VAL A 106 4.92 -7.50 13.04
C VAL A 106 4.83 -8.99 13.38
N VAL A 107 5.25 -9.89 12.49
CA VAL A 107 5.26 -11.34 12.79
C VAL A 107 6.22 -11.66 13.94
N ARG A 108 7.34 -10.96 14.06
CA ARG A 108 8.28 -11.14 15.18
C ARG A 108 7.62 -10.83 16.53
N HIS A 109 6.78 -9.79 16.61
CA HIS A 109 6.13 -9.36 17.85
C HIS A 109 4.77 -10.04 18.08
N GLN A 110 4.08 -10.44 17.02
CA GLN A 110 2.77 -11.08 17.04
C GLN A 110 2.73 -12.23 16.01
N PRO A 111 3.30 -13.41 16.33
CA PRO A 111 3.47 -14.51 15.38
C PRO A 111 2.20 -14.97 14.67
N LYS A 112 1.04 -14.81 15.31
CA LYS A 112 -0.27 -15.15 14.75
C LYS A 112 -0.67 -14.30 13.55
N MET A 113 -0.04 -13.14 13.35
CA MET A 113 -0.24 -12.33 12.15
C MET A 113 0.18 -13.05 10.86
N GLN A 114 1.09 -14.02 10.95
CA GLN A 114 1.48 -14.84 9.79
C GLN A 114 0.28 -15.58 9.18
N GLU A 115 -0.63 -16.10 10.02
CA GLU A 115 -1.83 -16.80 9.55
C GLU A 115 -2.76 -15.88 8.76
N ILE A 116 -2.88 -14.61 9.18
CA ILE A 116 -3.68 -13.59 8.49
C ILE A 116 -2.99 -13.21 7.17
N PHE A 117 -1.67 -13.01 7.17
CA PHE A 117 -0.91 -12.71 5.95
C PHE A 117 -1.01 -13.83 4.92
N ASP A 118 -1.04 -15.08 5.36
CA ASP A 118 -1.18 -16.22 4.46
C ASP A 118 -2.55 -16.27 3.76
N GLN A 119 -3.61 -15.68 4.34
CA GLN A 119 -4.92 -15.54 3.69
C GLN A 119 -4.90 -14.58 2.50
N PHE A 120 -3.94 -13.65 2.46
CA PHE A 120 -3.80 -12.72 1.34
C PHE A 120 -3.12 -13.35 0.12
N ARG A 121 -2.55 -14.56 0.22
CA ARG A 121 -1.91 -15.21 -0.93
C ARG A 121 -2.93 -15.50 -2.02
N GLY A 122 -2.81 -14.80 -3.15
CA GLY A 122 -3.81 -14.89 -4.23
C GLY A 122 -5.10 -14.09 -3.99
N SER A 123 -5.24 -13.40 -2.85
CA SER A 123 -6.38 -12.51 -2.56
C SER A 123 -5.94 -11.05 -2.44
N SER A 124 -6.87 -10.11 -2.64
CA SER A 124 -6.67 -8.68 -2.37
C SER A 124 -7.24 -8.24 -1.02
N GLU A 125 -8.07 -9.06 -0.42
CA GLU A 125 -8.84 -8.76 0.79
C GLU A 125 -9.12 -10.02 1.60
N VAL A 126 -9.33 -9.83 2.90
CA VAL A 126 -9.66 -10.91 3.84
C VAL A 126 -10.76 -10.41 4.76
N ASP A 127 -11.68 -11.29 5.15
CA ASP A 127 -12.74 -10.96 6.10
C ASP A 127 -12.15 -10.47 7.43
N TYR A 128 -12.68 -9.38 7.99
CA TYR A 128 -12.22 -8.82 9.25
C TYR A 128 -12.34 -9.79 10.44
N ASP A 129 -13.32 -10.70 10.40
CA ASP A 129 -13.56 -11.69 11.46
C ASP A 129 -12.37 -12.66 11.67
N ILE A 130 -11.44 -12.72 10.71
CA ILE A 130 -10.21 -13.50 10.84
C ILE A 130 -9.35 -13.05 12.03
N LEU A 131 -9.36 -11.76 12.37
CA LEU A 131 -8.59 -11.23 13.51
C LEU A 131 -9.02 -11.89 14.81
N GLY A 132 -10.34 -11.98 15.03
CA GLY A 132 -10.92 -12.66 16.19
C GLY A 132 -10.63 -14.15 16.20
N THR A 133 -10.70 -14.80 15.03
CA THR A 133 -10.43 -16.24 14.87
C THR A 133 -8.97 -16.58 15.21
N CYS A 134 -8.02 -15.77 14.76
CA CYS A 134 -6.60 -15.92 15.10
C CYS A 134 -6.26 -15.39 16.50
N GLY A 135 -7.18 -14.71 17.19
CA GLY A 135 -6.93 -14.08 18.48
C GLY A 135 -5.85 -12.99 18.38
N VAL A 136 -5.97 -12.17 17.34
CA VAL A 136 -5.15 -11.00 17.03
C VAL A 136 -5.99 -9.76 17.31
N GLU A 137 -5.43 -8.85 18.10
CA GLU A 137 -6.06 -7.55 18.32
C GLU A 137 -5.78 -6.62 17.13
N PRO A 138 -6.79 -5.86 16.67
CA PRO A 138 -6.59 -4.85 15.64
C PRO A 138 -5.59 -3.79 16.10
N GLN A 139 -4.58 -3.50 15.29
CA GLN A 139 -3.67 -2.39 15.55
C GLN A 139 -4.28 -1.08 15.00
N SER A 140 -4.02 0.03 15.68
CA SER A 140 -4.51 1.35 15.27
C SER A 140 -3.51 2.43 15.72
N PRO A 141 -2.82 3.13 14.79
CA PRO A 141 -2.81 2.90 13.34
C PRO A 141 -2.11 1.59 12.95
N ASP A 142 -2.55 0.99 11.84
CA ASP A 142 -1.93 -0.19 11.26
C ASP A 142 -1.34 0.17 9.89
N LYS A 143 -0.04 -0.04 9.75
CA LYS A 143 0.73 0.26 8.54
C LYS A 143 0.70 -0.88 7.52
N ILE A 144 0.22 -2.04 7.92
CA ILE A 144 0.18 -3.26 7.11
C ILE A 144 -1.21 -3.46 6.54
N LEU A 145 -2.22 -3.46 7.41
CA LEU A 145 -3.61 -3.71 7.01
C LEU A 145 -4.47 -2.49 7.32
N ARG A 146 -5.49 -2.26 6.51
CA ARG A 146 -6.54 -1.29 6.77
C ARG A 146 -7.91 -1.92 6.67
N VAL A 147 -8.82 -1.43 7.49
CA VAL A 147 -10.21 -1.87 7.50
C VAL A 147 -11.00 -0.99 6.55
N VAL A 148 -11.67 -1.62 5.60
CA VAL A 148 -12.58 -0.92 4.67
C VAL A 148 -13.95 -1.58 4.71
N ASN A 149 -15.00 -0.78 4.51
CA ASN A 149 -16.35 -1.29 4.35
C ASN A 149 -16.62 -1.52 2.86
N GLN A 150 -16.76 -2.77 2.45
CA GLN A 150 -17.19 -3.15 1.11
C GLN A 150 -18.55 -3.82 1.19
N GLU A 151 -19.53 -3.30 0.44
CA GLU A 151 -20.88 -3.88 0.36
C GLU A 151 -21.56 -4.13 1.72
N GLY A 152 -21.23 -3.31 2.72
CA GLY A 152 -21.76 -3.43 4.09
C GLY A 152 -21.04 -4.44 4.98
N LYS A 153 -19.91 -5.00 4.54
CA LYS A 153 -19.02 -5.85 5.33
C LYS A 153 -17.67 -5.19 5.57
N ALA A 154 -17.14 -5.36 6.78
CA ALA A 154 -15.79 -4.94 7.10
C ALA A 154 -14.79 -5.99 6.57
N VAL A 155 -13.84 -5.55 5.75
CA VAL A 155 -12.75 -6.39 5.25
C VAL A 155 -11.41 -5.73 5.52
N LEU A 156 -10.39 -6.56 5.65
CA LEU A 156 -8.99 -6.15 5.71
C LEU A 156 -8.44 -6.09 4.30
N VAL A 157 -7.78 -4.98 3.97
CA VAL A 157 -7.01 -4.83 2.74
C VAL A 157 -5.60 -4.34 3.08
N PRO A 158 -4.61 -4.60 2.22
CA PRO A 158 -3.26 -4.05 2.41
C PRO A 158 -3.31 -2.52 2.47
N ALA A 159 -2.55 -1.93 3.39
CA ALA A 159 -2.52 -0.49 3.62
C ALA A 159 -1.87 0.27 2.45
N THR A 160 -0.91 -0.36 1.76
CA THR A 160 -0.21 0.21 0.61
C THR A 160 -0.17 -0.76 -0.58
N PRO A 161 0.07 -0.27 -1.81
CA PRO A 161 0.22 -1.13 -2.98
C PRO A 161 1.41 -2.09 -2.90
N ALA A 162 2.54 -1.63 -2.34
CA ALA A 162 3.71 -2.47 -2.09
C ALA A 162 3.37 -3.59 -1.11
N MET A 163 2.62 -3.27 -0.03
CA MET A 163 2.12 -4.26 0.91
C MET A 163 1.21 -5.29 0.22
N LYS A 164 0.34 -4.86 -0.70
CA LYS A 164 -0.48 -5.77 -1.51
C LYS A 164 0.38 -6.75 -2.30
N ILE A 165 1.47 -6.30 -2.93
CA ILE A 165 2.38 -7.17 -3.68
C ILE A 165 3.04 -8.18 -2.74
N VAL A 166 3.58 -7.71 -1.61
CA VAL A 166 4.26 -8.56 -0.62
C VAL A 166 3.33 -9.66 -0.09
N LEU A 167 2.13 -9.29 0.36
CA LEU A 167 1.17 -10.22 0.92
C LEU A 167 0.60 -11.18 -0.13
N HIS A 168 0.24 -10.66 -1.31
CA HIS A 168 -0.36 -11.46 -2.38
C HIS A 168 0.59 -12.54 -2.92
N HIS A 169 1.88 -12.23 -3.02
CA HIS A 169 2.90 -13.16 -3.51
C HIS A 169 3.69 -13.86 -2.39
N GLY A 170 3.41 -13.56 -1.12
CA GLY A 170 4.13 -14.13 0.02
C GLY A 170 5.63 -13.82 -0.01
N LEU A 171 6.02 -12.59 -0.36
CA LEU A 171 7.41 -12.21 -0.53
C LEU A 171 8.14 -12.12 0.83
N ALA A 172 9.19 -12.93 1.00
CA ALA A 172 10.08 -12.86 2.17
C ALA A 172 11.37 -12.06 1.91
N LYS A 173 11.65 -11.74 0.64
CA LYS A 173 12.80 -10.97 0.17
C LYS A 173 12.43 -10.24 -1.11
N VAL A 174 13.11 -9.14 -1.40
CA VAL A 174 12.91 -8.45 -2.67
C VAL A 174 13.39 -9.35 -3.82
N PRO A 175 12.54 -9.66 -4.82
CA PRO A 175 12.94 -10.47 -5.97
C PRO A 175 14.10 -9.83 -6.75
N ALA A 176 14.88 -10.66 -7.42
CA ALA A 176 15.82 -10.16 -8.41
C ALA A 176 15.03 -9.60 -9.61
N LEU A 177 15.59 -8.60 -10.26
CA LEU A 177 15.01 -7.91 -11.41
C LEU A 177 14.53 -8.85 -12.53
N GLU A 178 15.26 -9.94 -12.73
CA GLU A 178 15.03 -10.93 -13.78
C GLU A 178 13.76 -11.77 -13.53
N ASP A 179 13.29 -11.83 -12.28
CA ASP A 179 12.14 -12.62 -11.84
C ASP A 179 10.84 -11.79 -11.77
N ALA A 180 10.91 -10.47 -11.97
CA ALA A 180 9.79 -9.55 -11.76
C ALA A 180 8.80 -9.52 -12.94
N HIS A 181 8.36 -10.68 -13.42
CA HIS A 181 7.10 -10.78 -14.16
C HIS A 181 5.96 -10.84 -13.13
N LEU A 182 5.63 -9.69 -12.54
CA LEU A 182 4.46 -9.53 -11.67
C LEU A 182 3.20 -9.77 -12.52
N SER A 183 2.80 -11.03 -12.63
CA SER A 183 1.63 -11.49 -13.35
C SER A 183 0.35 -11.01 -12.66
N HIS A 184 -0.56 -10.51 -13.48
CA HIS A 184 -1.88 -10.00 -13.12
C HIS A 184 -2.68 -10.88 -12.15
N SER A 185 -3.35 -10.22 -11.22
CA SER A 185 -4.64 -10.63 -10.67
C SER A 185 -5.56 -9.40 -10.80
N ASP A 186 -6.70 -9.59 -11.47
CA ASP A 186 -7.73 -8.59 -11.79
C ASP A 186 -8.26 -7.81 -10.57
#